data_AF-A0A069IGW9-F1
#
_entry.id   AF-A0A069IGW9-F1
#
_cell.length_a   1.000
_cell.length_b   1.000
_cell.length_c   1.000
_cell.angle_alpha   90.00
_cell.angle_beta   90.00
_cell.angle_gamma   90.00
#
_symmetry.space_group_name_H-M   'P 1'
#
loop_
_entity.id
_entity.type
_entity.pdbx_description
1 polymer ?
#
loop_
_entity_poly.entity_id
_entity_poly.type
_entity_poly.pdbx_seq_one_letter_code
_entity_poly.pdbx_strand_id
1 'polypeptide(L)' 'MERQIKNKAELRAMIRAEQQKWMECNGACFGDVCWQAPDAGGCNWDLSTMEGGDSAACLEKIRPFTTALREQYNIPNEGK' A
#
# COMPACT_ATOMS: atom_id res chain seq x y z
N MET A 1 1.64 8.51 -18.05
CA MET A 1 2.74 7.58 -17.73
C MET A 1 2.14 6.21 -17.55
N GLU A 2 2.73 5.17 -18.15
CA GLU A 2 2.29 3.79 -17.96
C GLU A 2 2.80 3.30 -16.59
N ARG A 3 1.91 2.75 -15.76
CA ARG A 3 2.29 2.20 -14.45
C ARG A 3 3.09 0.92 -14.64
N GLN A 4 4.18 0.77 -13.90
CA GLN A 4 4.96 -0.46 -13.92
C GLN A 4 4.24 -1.56 -13.13
N ILE A 5 4.29 -2.79 -13.63
CA ILE A 5 3.79 -3.95 -12.87
C ILE A 5 4.84 -4.36 -11.85
N LYS A 6 4.47 -4.39 -10.57
CA LYS A 6 5.34 -4.76 -9.47
C LYS A 6 4.73 -5.85 -8.60
N ASN A 7 5.54 -6.75 -8.06
CA ASN A 7 5.01 -7.82 -7.23
C ASN A 7 4.40 -7.28 -5.94
N LYS A 8 3.28 -7.87 -5.52
CA LYS A 8 2.62 -7.54 -4.24
C LYS A 8 3.60 -7.60 -3.06
N ALA A 9 4.45 -8.61 -3.01
CA ALA A 9 5.44 -8.79 -1.96
C ALA A 9 6.45 -7.63 -1.91
N GLU A 10 6.84 -7.08 -3.05
CA GLU A 10 7.74 -5.92 -3.13
C GLU A 10 7.04 -4.64 -2.66
N LEU A 11 5.83 -4.37 -3.14
CA LEU A 11 5.04 -3.22 -2.66
C LEU A 11 4.81 -3.30 -1.15
N ARG A 12 4.47 -4.49 -0.64
CA ARG A 12 4.34 -4.73 0.80
C ARG A 12 5.63 -4.43 1.55
N ALA A 13 6.77 -4.90 1.06
CA ALA A 13 8.05 -4.63 1.69
C ALA A 13 8.39 -3.13 1.70
N MET A 14 8.12 -2.42 0.61
CA MET A 14 8.31 -0.98 0.50
C MET A 14 7.43 -0.21 1.51
N ILE A 15 6.15 -0.57 1.62
CA ILE A 15 5.21 0.09 2.54
C ILE A 15 5.57 -0.22 4.00
N ARG A 16 5.97 -1.46 4.31
CA ARG A 16 6.45 -1.82 5.66
C ARG A 16 7.74 -1.08 6.03
N ALA A 17 8.67 -0.94 5.10
CA ALA A 17 9.89 -0.17 5.32
C ALA A 17 9.58 1.32 5.58
N GLU A 18 8.56 1.88 4.93
CA GLU A 18 8.09 3.23 5.21
C GLU A 18 7.44 3.32 6.60
N GLN A 19 6.56 2.38 6.97
CA GLN A 19 5.94 2.34 8.30
C GLN A 19 6.97 2.32 9.43
N GLN A 20 8.07 1.56 9.28
CA GLN A 20 9.12 1.45 10.30
C GLN A 20 9.84 2.79 10.60
N LYS A 21 9.69 3.81 9.75
CA LYS A 21 10.25 5.14 9.98
C LYS A 21 9.44 5.97 10.96
N TRP A 22 8.17 5.62 11.19
CA TRP A 22 7.22 6.42 11.95
C TRP A 22 6.95 5.78 13.31
N MET A 23 7.10 6.56 14.39
CA MET A 23 6.79 6.07 15.74
C MET A 23 5.29 5.83 15.92
N GLU A 24 4.46 6.57 15.18
CA GLU A 24 3.01 6.42 15.15
C GLU A 24 2.57 5.08 14.54
N CYS A 25 3.44 4.44 13.74
CA CYS A 25 3.23 3.09 13.25
C CYS A 25 3.67 2.00 14.22
N ASN A 26 4.18 2.37 15.41
CA ASN A 26 4.62 1.37 16.39
C ASN A 26 3.42 0.56 16.90
N GLY A 27 3.43 -0.74 16.63
CA GLY A 27 2.33 -1.66 16.93
C GLY A 27 1.19 -1.65 15.92
N ALA A 28 1.24 -0.83 14.87
CA ALA A 28 0.28 -0.83 13.76
C ALA A 28 0.86 -1.61 12.56
N CYS A 29 0.07 -2.52 12.01
CA CYS A 29 0.42 -3.31 10.83
C CYS A 29 -0.75 -3.35 9.85
N PHE A 30 -0.46 -3.28 8.55
CA PHE A 30 -1.43 -3.68 7.54
C PHE A 30 -1.28 -5.16 7.23
N GLY A 31 -2.41 -5.82 6.95
CA GLY A 31 -2.45 -7.24 6.58
C GLY A 31 -1.69 -7.52 5.27
N ASP A 32 -2.16 -6.97 4.15
CA ASP A 32 -1.55 -7.21 2.83
C ASP A 32 -1.87 -6.13 1.78
N VAL A 33 -1.26 -6.26 0.60
CA VAL A 33 -1.64 -5.52 -0.62
C VAL A 33 -2.66 -6.36 -1.42
N CYS A 34 -3.90 -5.89 -1.47
CA CYS A 34 -5.01 -6.59 -2.12
C CYS A 34 -5.22 -6.08 -3.54
N TRP A 35 -5.51 -7.00 -4.47
CA TRP A 35 -5.92 -6.62 -5.81
C TRP A 35 -7.34 -6.08 -5.80
N GLN A 36 -7.57 -5.04 -6.59
CA GLN A 36 -8.90 -4.51 -6.90
C GLN A 36 -8.98 -4.15 -8.38
N ALA A 37 -10.20 -4.00 -8.88
CA ALA A 37 -10.40 -3.44 -10.21
C ALA A 37 -9.76 -2.04 -10.29
N PRO A 38 -9.19 -1.64 -11.44
CA PRO A 38 -8.57 -0.33 -11.59
C PRO A 38 -9.51 0.80 -11.14
N ASP A 39 -9.04 1.63 -10.23
CA ASP A 39 -9.78 2.81 -9.78
C ASP A 39 -9.84 3.90 -10.86
N ALA A 40 -10.48 5.03 -10.58
CA ALA A 40 -10.56 6.16 -11.51
C ALA A 40 -9.18 6.72 -11.92
N GLY A 41 -8.14 6.49 -11.09
CA GLY A 41 -6.77 6.80 -11.42
C GLY A 41 -6.10 5.73 -12.28
N GLY A 42 -6.64 4.52 -12.34
CA GLY A 42 -6.09 3.34 -13.02
C GLY A 42 -5.17 2.49 -12.15
N CYS A 43 -5.23 2.64 -10.82
CA CYS A 43 -4.52 1.78 -9.86
C CYS A 43 -5.33 0.53 -9.54
N ASN A 44 -4.72 -0.66 -9.59
CA ASN A 44 -5.39 -1.95 -9.41
C ASN A 44 -5.13 -2.64 -8.06
N TRP A 45 -4.72 -1.89 -7.04
CA TRP A 45 -4.51 -2.43 -5.70
C TRP A 45 -4.87 -1.44 -4.61
N ASP A 46 -5.09 -1.96 -3.40
CA ASP A 46 -5.17 -1.17 -2.18
C ASP A 46 -4.57 -1.91 -0.99
N LEU A 47 -4.38 -1.19 0.12
CA LEU A 47 -4.01 -1.79 1.39
C LEU A 47 -5.22 -2.45 2.05
N SER A 48 -5.01 -3.63 2.63
CA SER A 48 -5.98 -4.20 3.55
C SER A 48 -6.15 -3.32 4.79
N THR A 49 -7.21 -3.57 5.56
CA THR A 49 -7.41 -2.92 6.86
C THR A 49 -6.14 -2.98 7.72
N MET A 50 -5.81 -1.85 8.35
CA MET A 50 -4.75 -1.79 9.35
C MET A 50 -5.28 -2.21 10.72
N GLU A 51 -4.44 -2.95 11.44
CA GLU A 51 -4.74 -3.47 12.76
C GLU A 51 -3.62 -3.14 13.75
N GLY A 52 -3.97 -3.07 15.03
CA GLY A 52 -3.05 -2.76 16.12
C GLY A 52 -2.70 -1.28 16.25
N GLY A 53 -2.02 -0.95 17.36
CA GLY A 53 -1.45 0.37 17.65
C GLY A 53 -2.36 1.57 17.33
N ASP A 54 -1.74 2.67 16.92
CA ASP A 54 -2.43 3.84 16.37
C ASP A 54 -2.51 3.73 14.84
N SER A 55 -3.25 2.73 14.37
CA SER A 55 -3.44 2.42 12.95
C SER A 55 -3.92 3.61 12.12
N ALA A 56 -4.75 4.48 12.69
CA ALA A 56 -5.23 5.69 12.02
C ALA A 56 -4.09 6.69 11.81
N ALA A 57 -3.33 7.02 12.86
CA ALA A 57 -2.18 7.93 12.74
C ALA A 57 -1.10 7.36 11.80
N CYS A 58 -0.85 6.05 11.87
CA CYS A 58 0.07 5.38 10.95
C CYS A 58 -0.37 5.50 9.49
N LEU A 59 -1.67 5.27 9.21
CA LEU A 59 -2.21 5.42 7.86
C LEU A 59 -2.02 6.83 7.33
N GLU A 60 -2.28 7.86 8.13
CA GLU A 60 -2.07 9.24 7.73
C GLU A 60 -0.61 9.54 7.35
N LYS A 61 0.36 8.97 8.07
CA LYS A 61 1.79 9.14 7.78
C LYS A 61 2.22 8.47 6.48
N ILE A 62 1.75 7.25 6.23
CA ILE A 62 2.15 6.50 5.04
C ILE A 62 1.25 6.78 3.82
N ARG A 63 0.16 7.53 3.99
CA ARG A 63 -0.77 7.89 2.91
C ARG A 63 -0.09 8.59 1.73
N PRO A 64 0.82 9.57 1.92
CA PRO A 64 1.51 10.20 0.80
C PRO A 64 2.40 9.21 0.04
N PHE A 65 3.10 8.32 0.76
CA PHE A 65 3.97 7.31 0.16
C PHE A 65 3.16 6.27 -0.63
N THR A 66 2.09 5.74 -0.05
CA THR A 66 1.20 4.79 -0.72
C THR A 66 0.51 5.41 -1.94
N THR A 67 0.13 6.69 -1.88
CA THR A 67 -0.41 7.43 -3.04
C THR A 67 0.62 7.50 -4.17
N ALA A 68 1.87 7.86 -3.88
CA ALA A 68 2.93 7.89 -4.88
C ALA A 68 3.21 6.50 -5.49
N LEU A 69 3.10 5.43 -4.70
CA LEU A 69 3.20 4.07 -5.23
C LEU A 69 2.02 3.71 -6.12
N ARG A 70 0.80 4.10 -5.78
CA ARG A 70 -0.42 3.88 -6.59
C ARG A 70 -0.36 4.61 -7.94
N GLU A 71 0.35 5.73 -8.01
CA GLU A 71 0.58 6.46 -9.26
C GLU A 71 1.63 5.80 -10.17
N GLN A 72 2.59 5.09 -9.59
CA GLN A 72 3.73 4.50 -10.32
C GLN A 72 3.55 3.02 -10.63
N TYR A 73 2.85 2.29 -9.77
CA TYR A 73 2.84 0.83 -9.77
C TYR A 73 1.43 0.26 -9.78
N ASN A 74 1.26 -0.76 -10.62
CA ASN A 74 0.17 -1.72 -10.54
C ASN A 74 0.74 -3.07 -10.10
N ILE A 75 -0.13 -3.99 -9.65
CA ILE A 75 0.23 -5.37 -9.35
C ILE A 75 -0.23 -6.31 -10.47
N PRO A 76 0.29 -7.54 -10.56
CA PRO A 76 -0.25 -8.54 -11.47
C PRO A 76 -1.75 -8.73 -11.26
N ASN A 77 -2.51 -8.82 -12.36
CA ASN A 77 -3.95 -9.06 -12.26
C ASN A 77 -4.21 -10.44 -11.67
N GLU A 78 -5.04 -10.50 -10.64
CA GLU A 78 -5.46 -11.77 -10.02
C GLU A 78 -6.74 -12.35 -10.65
N GLY A 79 -7.41 -11.55 -11.48
CA GLY A 79 -8.60 -11.95 -12.22
C GLY A 79 -8.27 -12.50 -13.61
N LYS A 80 -7.87 -13.78 -13.67
CA LYS A 80 -7.75 -14.65 -14.87
C LYS A 80 -6.74 -14.29 -15.96
#